data_AF-A0A0S4MPH6-F1
#
_entry.id   AF-A0A0S4MPH6-F1
#
_cell.length_a   1.000
_cell.length_b   1.000
_cell.length_c   1.000
_cell.angle_alpha   90.00
_cell.angle_beta   90.00
_cell.angle_gamma   90.00
#
_symmetry.space_group_name_H-M   'P 1'
#
loop_
_entity.id
_entity.type
_entity.pdbx_description
1 polymer ?
#
loop_
_entity_poly.entity_id
_entity_poly.type
_entity_poly.pdbx_seq_one_letter_code
_entity_poly.pdbx_strand_id
1 'polypeptide(L)'
;MKLKVLSVLTFLFVSSYSQVQPSWLSVLPQSRDYIYAVGVSSPYFYPETTKAKAIEDAIFEIARTIEVGVSVKQINWFEDTGSLFSGISHFKEEYEEEIDTLLMSLIKENFELVSQWQEPKSKILYVLVRVPVKVISSDTSYSIPEELTYDPALAEVSSVGGKPPSWIYKVPVSDVAIYAVGGADRHFDPAETRKKAIQNARAELSRIVSLRIQNLLDNWSYGNKVFELGYSMRVSRTVSQAKLRGSQIVGFWIDPKTGANYALARMYRKGLIAQVRQMTANVIKQNPPENKQGKPIEELLNEALQQLDRELEKLNKK
;
A
#
# COMPACT_ATOMS: atom_id res chain seq x y z
N MET A 1 -2.39 44.54 49.94
CA MET A 1 -2.99 43.72 48.86
C MET A 1 -2.36 44.15 47.54
N LYS A 2 -1.42 43.37 46.98
CA LYS A 2 -0.81 43.65 45.67
C LYS A 2 -1.26 42.55 44.70
N LEU A 3 -2.17 42.91 43.80
CA LEU A 3 -2.59 42.06 42.68
C LEU A 3 -1.40 41.89 41.73
N LYS A 4 -0.86 40.68 41.63
CA LYS A 4 0.06 40.32 40.53
C LYS A 4 -0.79 39.91 39.34
N VAL A 5 -0.81 40.75 38.32
CA VAL A 5 -1.39 40.45 37.00
C VAL A 5 -0.49 39.39 36.35
N LEU A 6 -1.03 38.17 36.21
CA LEU A 6 -0.37 37.07 35.51
C LEU A 6 -0.47 37.35 34.01
N SER A 7 0.65 37.74 33.39
CA SER A 7 0.73 37.91 31.94
C SER A 7 0.72 36.53 31.29
N VAL A 8 -0.38 36.20 30.61
CA VAL A 8 -0.48 35.00 29.78
C VAL A 8 0.39 35.21 28.55
N LEU A 9 1.53 34.54 28.51
CA LEU A 9 2.42 34.50 27.36
C LEU A 9 1.79 33.58 26.30
N THR A 10 1.07 34.16 25.35
CA THR A 10 0.61 33.45 24.15
C THR A 10 1.82 33.12 23.28
N PHE A 11 2.25 31.84 23.30
CA PHE A 11 3.20 31.33 22.32
C PHE A 11 2.55 31.35 20.93
N LEU A 12 2.87 32.37 20.15
CA LEU A 12 2.69 32.33 18.70
C LEU A 12 3.61 31.23 18.16
N PHE A 13 3.03 30.13 17.73
CA PHE A 13 3.72 29.12 16.93
C PHE A 13 4.09 29.74 15.59
N VAL A 14 5.27 30.38 15.53
CA VAL A 14 5.91 30.71 14.26
C VAL A 14 6.25 29.38 13.61
N SER A 15 5.51 29.03 12.56
CA SER A 15 5.82 27.89 11.71
C SER A 15 7.11 28.21 10.96
N SER A 16 8.26 27.89 11.57
CA SER A 16 9.55 27.94 10.87
C SER A 16 9.51 26.92 9.74
N TYR A 17 9.36 27.40 8.51
CA TYR A 17 9.56 26.60 7.32
C TYR A 17 11.04 26.18 7.27
N SER A 18 11.32 24.95 7.71
CA SER A 18 12.64 24.35 7.55
C SER A 18 12.98 24.30 6.05
N GLN A 19 14.08 24.95 5.64
CA GLN A 19 14.60 24.83 4.28
C GLN A 19 15.11 23.40 3.99
N VAL A 20 15.42 22.65 5.04
CA VAL A 20 15.90 21.27 4.93
C VAL A 20 14.71 20.32 4.83
N GLN A 21 14.72 19.49 3.80
CA GLN A 21 13.71 18.45 3.56
C GLN A 21 13.66 17.48 4.75
N PRO A 22 12.48 17.25 5.36
CA PRO A 22 12.36 16.30 6.45
C PRO A 22 12.64 14.85 6.03
N SER A 23 13.24 14.07 6.94
CA SER A 23 13.51 12.65 6.71
C SER A 23 12.26 11.82 6.47
N TRP A 24 11.12 12.21 7.07
CA TRP A 24 9.84 11.52 6.92
C TRP A 24 9.28 11.54 5.49
N LEU A 25 9.81 12.41 4.62
CA LEU A 25 9.47 12.39 3.19
C LEU A 25 10.15 11.26 2.43
N SER A 26 11.27 10.75 2.95
CA SER A 26 12.04 9.66 2.34
C SER A 26 11.67 8.32 2.94
N VAL A 27 11.47 8.26 4.26
CA VAL A 27 11.07 7.04 4.98
C VAL A 27 10.03 7.41 6.03
N LEU A 28 8.87 6.74 6.01
CA LEU A 28 7.84 7.01 7.01
C LEU A 28 8.31 6.65 8.43
N PRO A 29 7.93 7.45 9.45
CA PRO A 29 8.11 7.06 10.83
C PRO A 29 7.40 5.74 11.14
N GLN A 30 7.98 4.95 12.04
CA GLN A 30 7.36 3.72 12.52
C GLN A 30 7.00 3.84 13.99
N SER A 31 5.80 3.37 14.33
CA SER A 31 5.35 3.18 15.71
C SER A 31 4.41 2.00 15.77
N ARG A 32 4.36 1.32 16.93
CA ARG A 32 3.35 0.29 17.22
C ARG A 32 1.99 0.92 17.52
N ASP A 33 1.98 2.16 17.98
CA ASP A 33 0.76 2.83 18.45
C ASP A 33 0.10 3.69 17.38
N TYR A 34 0.80 3.99 16.28
CA TYR A 34 0.34 4.94 15.26
C TYR A 34 0.62 4.45 13.84
N ILE A 35 -0.35 4.68 12.95
CA ILE A 35 -0.17 4.60 11.50
C ILE A 35 0.17 5.99 11.00
N TYR A 36 1.25 6.10 10.23
CA TYR A 36 1.66 7.34 9.58
C TYR A 36 1.34 7.30 8.09
N ALA A 37 1.02 8.46 7.53
CA ALA A 37 0.97 8.68 6.10
C ALA A 37 1.41 10.10 5.73
N VAL A 38 1.87 10.25 4.50
CA VAL A 38 2.22 11.55 3.93
C VAL A 38 1.22 11.89 2.85
N GLY A 39 0.60 13.06 2.97
CA GLY A 39 -0.22 13.64 1.91
C GLY A 39 0.49 14.78 1.21
N VAL A 40 0.10 15.01 -0.03
CA VAL A 40 0.69 16.02 -0.91
C VAL A 40 -0.39 16.85 -1.59
N SER A 41 -0.13 18.15 -1.74
CA SER A 41 -1.01 19.04 -2.49
C SER A 41 -0.22 20.11 -3.25
N SER A 42 -0.59 20.29 -4.50
CA SER A 42 -0.15 21.40 -5.34
C SER A 42 -0.69 22.73 -4.78
N PRO A 43 0.01 23.86 -4.97
CA PRO A 43 -0.40 25.13 -4.41
C PRO A 43 -1.75 25.60 -4.98
N TYR A 44 -2.71 25.85 -4.10
CA TYR A 44 -3.96 26.54 -4.42
C TYR A 44 -3.84 28.03 -4.12
N PHE A 45 -4.78 28.82 -4.65
CA PHE A 45 -4.86 30.26 -4.39
C PHE A 45 -4.89 30.57 -2.87
N TYR A 46 -5.64 29.78 -2.10
CA TYR A 46 -5.69 29.89 -0.65
C TYR A 46 -4.78 28.86 0.02
N PRO A 47 -3.85 29.28 0.90
CA PRO A 47 -2.98 28.36 1.65
C PRO A 47 -3.75 27.33 2.47
N GLU A 48 -4.88 27.72 3.05
CA GLU A 48 -5.74 26.82 3.83
C GLU A 48 -6.33 25.70 2.97
N THR A 49 -6.71 26.00 1.71
CA THR A 49 -7.17 24.98 0.76
C THR A 49 -6.04 24.00 0.41
N THR A 50 -4.82 24.52 0.22
CA THR A 50 -3.64 23.68 -0.05
C THR A 50 -3.41 22.71 1.10
N LYS A 51 -3.46 23.21 2.35
CA LYS A 51 -3.31 22.41 3.57
C LYS A 51 -4.43 21.39 3.73
N ALA A 52 -5.68 21.81 3.57
CA ALA A 52 -6.83 20.90 3.65
C ALA A 52 -6.73 19.76 2.64
N LYS A 53 -6.32 20.06 1.40
CA LYS A 53 -6.12 19.04 0.35
C LYS A 53 -4.97 18.10 0.65
N ALA A 54 -3.86 18.59 1.19
CA ALA A 54 -2.75 17.74 1.61
C ALA A 54 -3.15 16.82 2.77
N ILE A 55 -3.93 17.31 3.73
CA ILE A 55 -4.44 16.52 4.85
C ILE A 55 -5.41 15.45 4.36
N GLU A 56 -6.34 15.83 3.48
CA GLU A 56 -7.28 14.91 2.85
C GLU A 56 -6.55 13.77 2.11
N ASP A 57 -5.54 14.10 1.30
CA ASP A 57 -4.68 13.12 0.62
C ASP A 57 -3.97 12.18 1.60
N ALA A 58 -3.47 12.71 2.72
CA ALA A 58 -2.81 11.91 3.75
C ALA A 58 -3.79 10.93 4.45
N ILE A 59 -5.02 11.40 4.70
CA ILE A 59 -6.11 10.58 5.25
C ILE A 59 -6.48 9.45 4.27
N PHE A 60 -6.56 9.76 2.97
CA PHE A 60 -6.75 8.76 1.93
C PHE A 60 -5.65 7.69 1.95
N GLU A 61 -4.38 8.09 2.12
CA GLU A 61 -3.27 7.13 2.25
C GLU A 61 -3.35 6.24 3.51
N ILE A 62 -3.85 6.76 4.64
CA ILE A 62 -4.14 5.94 5.82
C ILE A 62 -5.26 4.94 5.53
N ALA A 63 -6.38 5.40 4.98
CA ALA A 63 -7.50 4.54 4.62
C ALA A 63 -7.06 3.44 3.63
N ARG A 64 -6.21 3.81 2.68
CA ARG A 64 -5.58 2.92 1.72
C ARG A 64 -4.64 1.88 2.34
N THR A 65 -4.03 2.21 3.47
CA THR A 65 -3.21 1.26 4.22
C THR A 65 -4.08 0.21 4.91
N ILE A 66 -5.30 0.57 5.32
CA ILE A 66 -6.19 -0.29 6.11
C ILE A 66 -7.05 -1.16 5.20
N GLU A 67 -7.73 -0.58 4.21
CA GLU A 67 -8.83 -1.26 3.49
C GLU A 67 -8.75 -1.26 1.97
N VAL A 68 -7.99 -0.36 1.34
CA VAL A 68 -8.05 -0.29 -0.13
C VAL A 68 -7.40 -1.51 -0.75
N GLY A 69 -8.27 -2.27 -1.39
CA GLY A 69 -7.94 -3.38 -2.26
C GLY A 69 -7.22 -2.92 -3.51
N VAL A 70 -6.00 -3.40 -3.74
CA VAL A 70 -5.33 -3.19 -5.02
C VAL A 70 -5.76 -4.32 -5.97
N SER A 71 -6.70 -4.03 -6.88
CA SER A 71 -6.99 -4.89 -8.02
C SER A 71 -6.34 -4.30 -9.25
N VAL A 72 -5.52 -5.09 -9.94
CA VAL A 72 -4.96 -4.73 -11.24
C VAL A 72 -5.86 -5.38 -12.31
N LYS A 73 -6.74 -4.59 -12.92
CA LYS A 73 -7.48 -5.03 -14.10
C LYS A 73 -6.63 -4.76 -15.33
N GLN A 74 -6.22 -5.83 -16.01
CA GLN A 74 -5.60 -5.72 -17.33
C GLN A 74 -6.71 -5.58 -18.38
N ILE A 75 -6.84 -4.40 -18.96
CA ILE A 75 -7.77 -4.19 -20.08
C ILE A 75 -6.98 -4.33 -21.38
N ASN A 76 -7.34 -5.33 -22.19
CA ASN A 76 -6.80 -5.51 -23.52
C ASN A 76 -7.69 -4.75 -24.52
N TRP A 77 -7.18 -3.65 -25.06
CA TRP A 77 -7.77 -3.02 -26.23
C TRP A 77 -7.08 -3.56 -27.48
N PHE A 78 -7.83 -4.24 -28.33
CA PHE A 78 -7.40 -4.54 -29.68
C PHE A 78 -7.81 -3.34 -30.54
N GLU A 79 -6.86 -2.52 -30.97
CA GLU A 79 -7.10 -1.66 -32.11
C GLU A 79 -7.15 -2.56 -33.35
N ASP A 80 -8.30 -2.54 -34.04
CA ASP A 80 -8.54 -3.34 -35.22
C ASP A 80 -7.74 -2.74 -36.39
N THR A 81 -6.45 -3.08 -36.48
CA THR A 81 -5.55 -2.59 -37.54
C THR A 81 -5.76 -3.29 -38.88
N GLY A 82 -6.83 -4.11 -39.03
CA GLY A 82 -7.17 -4.81 -40.27
C GLY A 82 -6.20 -5.94 -40.66
N SER A 83 -5.28 -6.32 -39.77
CA SER A 83 -4.29 -7.38 -39.98
C SER A 83 -4.44 -8.45 -38.89
N LEU A 84 -4.70 -9.69 -39.31
CA LEU A 84 -4.97 -10.86 -38.45
C LEU A 84 -3.86 -11.17 -37.42
N PHE A 85 -2.70 -10.51 -37.47
CA PHE A 85 -1.54 -10.81 -36.61
C PHE A 85 -0.73 -9.60 -36.12
N SER A 86 -1.22 -8.36 -36.24
CA SER A 86 -0.48 -7.17 -35.75
C SER A 86 -1.35 -6.14 -35.03
N GLY A 87 -1.96 -6.53 -33.92
CA GLY A 87 -2.49 -5.57 -32.95
C GLY A 87 -1.37 -5.13 -32.01
N ILE A 88 -1.10 -3.82 -31.93
CA ILE A 88 -0.33 -3.26 -30.83
C ILE A 88 -1.22 -3.39 -29.59
N SER A 89 -0.85 -4.27 -28.65
CA SER A 89 -1.60 -4.42 -27.41
C SER A 89 -1.35 -3.21 -26.52
N HIS A 90 -2.33 -2.32 -26.40
CA HIS A 90 -2.30 -1.28 -25.38
C HIS A 90 -2.79 -1.86 -24.06
N PHE A 91 -1.85 -2.08 -23.13
CA PHE A 91 -2.16 -2.48 -21.76
C PHE A 91 -2.51 -1.25 -20.95
N LYS A 92 -3.76 -1.14 -20.51
CA LYS A 92 -4.16 -0.15 -19.51
C LYS A 92 -4.53 -0.88 -18.24
N GLU A 93 -3.81 -0.58 -17.17
CA GLU A 93 -4.16 -1.02 -15.82
C GLU A 93 -5.16 -0.04 -15.23
N GLU A 94 -6.33 -0.55 -14.83
CA GLU A 94 -7.32 0.22 -14.08
C GLU A 94 -7.37 -0.26 -12.62
N TYR A 95 -7.38 0.71 -11.71
CA TYR A 95 -7.41 0.53 -10.27
C TYR A 95 -8.80 0.93 -9.76
N GLU A 96 -9.49 -0.01 -9.12
CA GLU A 96 -10.74 0.29 -8.43
C GLU A 96 -10.50 0.46 -6.94
N GLU A 97 -10.36 1.72 -6.51
CA GLU A 97 -10.30 2.09 -5.11
C GLU A 97 -11.71 2.33 -4.58
N GLU A 98 -12.18 1.45 -3.70
CA GLU A 98 -13.38 1.71 -2.89
C GLU A 98 -12.92 1.84 -1.45
N ILE A 99 -13.21 3.00 -0.85
CA ILE A 99 -12.93 3.27 0.55
C ILE A 99 -14.25 3.35 1.28
N ASP A 100 -14.37 2.59 2.37
CA ASP A 100 -15.53 2.67 3.23
C ASP A 100 -15.68 4.10 3.78
N THR A 101 -16.88 4.65 3.64
CA THR A 101 -17.21 5.99 4.13
C THR A 101 -17.13 6.07 5.65
N LEU A 102 -17.40 4.96 6.36
CA LEU A 102 -17.28 4.86 7.81
C LEU A 102 -15.81 4.93 8.24
N LEU A 103 -14.94 4.15 7.60
CA LEU A 103 -13.49 4.20 7.83
C LEU A 103 -12.93 5.61 7.60
N MET A 104 -13.35 6.25 6.50
CA MET A 104 -12.95 7.61 6.18
C MET A 104 -13.38 8.61 7.26
N SER A 105 -14.59 8.45 7.80
CA SER A 105 -15.11 9.32 8.87
C SER A 105 -14.36 9.08 10.19
N LEU A 106 -14.13 7.82 10.54
CA LEU A 106 -13.35 7.44 11.72
C LEU A 106 -11.93 8.04 11.70
N ILE A 107 -11.25 7.96 10.55
CA ILE A 107 -9.92 8.54 10.38
C ILE A 107 -9.98 10.07 10.50
N LYS A 108 -10.96 10.72 9.87
CA LYS A 108 -11.15 12.17 9.93
C LYS A 108 -11.39 12.68 11.35
N GLU A 109 -12.03 11.89 12.20
CA GLU A 109 -12.29 12.25 13.60
C GLU A 109 -11.07 12.06 14.51
N ASN A 110 -10.09 11.21 14.12
CA ASN A 110 -9.02 10.76 15.01
C ASN A 110 -7.59 11.01 14.47
N PHE A 111 -7.44 11.71 13.35
CA PHE A 111 -6.10 12.02 12.83
C PHE A 111 -5.43 13.15 13.61
N GLU A 112 -4.11 13.08 13.66
CA GLU A 112 -3.25 14.14 14.20
C GLU A 112 -2.29 14.62 13.11
N LEU A 113 -2.25 15.94 12.88
CA LEU A 113 -1.23 16.55 12.03
C LEU A 113 0.09 16.66 12.81
N VAL A 114 1.09 15.90 12.38
CA VAL A 114 2.40 15.79 13.06
C VAL A 114 3.36 16.86 12.58
N SER A 115 3.43 17.07 11.27
CA SER A 115 4.39 17.97 10.64
C SER A 115 3.91 18.40 9.26
N GLN A 116 4.45 19.52 8.78
CA GLN A 116 4.24 20.00 7.42
C GLN A 116 5.54 20.56 6.86
N TRP A 117 5.73 20.43 5.55
CA TRP A 117 6.88 20.98 4.84
C TRP A 117 6.46 21.44 3.46
N GLN A 118 6.88 22.65 3.09
CA GLN A 118 6.62 23.20 1.77
C GLN A 118 7.91 23.21 0.96
N GLU A 119 7.86 22.61 -0.22
CA GLU A 119 9.02 22.59 -1.10
C GLU A 119 9.32 24.01 -1.63
N PRO A 120 10.54 24.54 -1.44
CA PRO A 120 10.82 25.95 -1.77
C PRO A 120 10.62 26.32 -3.23
N LYS A 121 10.89 25.39 -4.16
CA LYS A 121 10.87 25.60 -5.61
C LYS A 121 9.47 25.43 -6.21
N SER A 122 8.83 24.29 -5.96
CA SER A 122 7.52 23.95 -6.54
C SER A 122 6.33 24.51 -5.75
N LYS A 123 6.58 24.97 -4.51
CA LYS A 123 5.55 25.39 -3.53
C LYS A 123 4.56 24.31 -3.14
N ILE A 124 4.84 23.04 -3.49
CA ILE A 124 4.05 21.88 -3.08
C ILE A 124 4.11 21.74 -1.56
N LEU A 125 2.95 21.49 -0.96
CA LEU A 125 2.84 21.24 0.47
C LEU A 125 2.77 19.74 0.72
N TYR A 126 3.61 19.28 1.65
CA TYR A 126 3.59 17.95 2.20
C TYR A 126 3.15 18.02 3.66
N VAL A 127 2.31 17.08 4.07
CA VAL A 127 1.89 16.94 5.47
C VAL A 127 2.13 15.51 5.93
N LEU A 128 2.56 15.37 7.17
CA LEU A 128 2.65 14.10 7.87
C LEU A 128 1.49 14.02 8.85
N VAL A 129 0.61 13.04 8.65
CA VAL A 129 -0.49 12.75 9.57
C VAL A 129 -0.28 11.40 10.23
N ARG A 130 -0.89 11.22 11.40
CA ARG A 130 -0.94 9.92 12.08
C ARG A 130 -2.31 9.64 12.66
N VAL A 131 -2.65 8.36 12.82
CA VAL A 131 -3.87 7.89 13.51
C VAL A 131 -3.49 6.81 14.53
N PRO A 132 -4.06 6.81 15.74
CA PRO A 132 -3.82 5.76 16.72
C PRO A 132 -4.34 4.40 16.23
N VAL A 133 -3.50 3.36 16.31
CA VAL A 133 -3.86 1.97 15.93
C VAL A 133 -5.06 1.48 16.74
N LYS A 134 -5.11 1.82 18.03
CA LYS A 134 -6.18 1.41 18.95
C LYS A 134 -7.58 1.78 18.46
N VAL A 135 -7.72 2.99 17.89
CA VAL A 135 -9.00 3.52 17.38
C VAL A 135 -9.53 2.68 16.22
N ILE A 136 -8.64 2.23 15.35
CA ILE A 136 -9.03 1.45 14.17
C ILE A 136 -9.26 -0.02 14.58
N SER A 137 -8.44 -0.56 15.49
CA SER A 137 -8.57 -1.96 15.96
C SER A 137 -9.80 -2.23 16.83
N SER A 138 -10.40 -1.19 17.43
CA SER A 138 -11.61 -1.34 18.26
C SER A 138 -12.88 -1.53 17.45
N ASP A 139 -12.87 -1.18 16.16
CA ASP A 139 -13.98 -1.49 15.26
C ASP A 139 -13.74 -2.88 14.66
N THR A 140 -14.54 -3.86 15.08
CA THR A 140 -14.43 -5.28 14.71
C THR A 140 -14.51 -5.55 13.21
N SER A 141 -14.83 -4.54 12.40
CA SER A 141 -14.91 -4.62 10.94
C SER A 141 -13.55 -4.50 10.25
N TYR A 142 -12.56 -3.86 10.90
CA TYR A 142 -11.24 -3.62 10.32
C TYR A 142 -10.16 -4.37 11.08
N SER A 143 -9.73 -5.50 10.52
CA SER A 143 -8.56 -6.22 11.02
C SER A 143 -7.29 -5.50 10.60
N ILE A 144 -6.85 -4.53 11.40
CA ILE A 144 -5.44 -4.16 11.41
C ILE A 144 -4.68 -5.43 11.78
N PRO A 145 -3.72 -5.90 10.97
CA PRO A 145 -2.83 -6.96 11.42
C PRO A 145 -2.18 -6.50 12.73
N GLU A 146 -2.23 -7.31 13.80
CA GLU A 146 -1.50 -7.07 15.07
C GLU A 146 0.00 -6.73 14.85
N GLU A 147 0.46 -6.96 13.63
CA GLU A 147 1.80 -6.75 13.10
C GLU A 147 1.96 -5.47 12.29
N LEU A 148 1.28 -4.35 12.59
CA LEU A 148 1.87 -3.03 12.34
C LEU A 148 3.12 -2.85 13.24
N THR A 149 4.07 -3.75 13.03
CA THR A 149 5.26 -3.93 13.83
C THR A 149 6.37 -3.12 13.22
N TYR A 150 7.32 -2.78 14.07
CA TYR A 150 8.59 -2.26 13.62
C TYR A 150 9.21 -3.24 12.63
N ASP A 151 9.45 -2.80 11.40
CA ASP A 151 10.19 -3.57 10.42
C ASP A 151 11.63 -3.04 10.40
N PRO A 152 12.60 -3.80 10.95
CA PRO A 152 14.00 -3.38 10.99
C PRO A 152 14.57 -3.16 9.59
N ALA A 153 14.06 -3.83 8.54
CA ALA A 153 14.54 -3.67 7.17
C ALA A 153 14.36 -2.25 6.64
N LEU A 154 13.40 -1.48 7.19
CA LEU A 154 13.16 -0.09 6.81
C LEU A 154 14.10 0.91 7.49
N ALA A 155 14.80 0.53 8.57
CA ALA A 155 15.84 1.37 9.14
C ALA A 155 17.00 1.58 8.16
N GLU A 156 17.27 0.58 7.32
CA GLU A 156 18.32 0.58 6.29
C GLU A 156 17.93 1.28 4.99
N VAL A 157 16.66 1.69 4.85
CA VAL A 157 16.05 2.26 3.62
C VAL A 157 16.29 3.77 3.50
N SER A 158 16.82 4.41 4.56
CA SER A 158 17.07 5.85 4.59
C SER A 158 18.16 6.28 3.61
N SER A 159 17.83 7.11 2.62
CA SER A 159 18.82 7.71 1.72
C SER A 159 19.58 8.84 2.42
N VAL A 160 20.88 8.66 2.62
CA VAL A 160 21.78 9.74 3.04
C VAL A 160 22.33 10.42 1.79
N GLY A 161 21.81 11.63 1.51
CA GLY A 161 22.40 12.60 0.58
C GLY A 161 22.35 12.22 -0.91
N GLY A 162 21.38 12.74 -1.66
CA GLY A 162 21.34 12.87 -3.13
C GLY A 162 21.48 11.60 -3.98
N LYS A 163 21.89 10.47 -3.39
CA LYS A 163 22.07 9.18 -4.03
C LYS A 163 20.76 8.40 -3.98
N PRO A 164 20.49 7.58 -5.01
CA PRO A 164 19.37 6.67 -4.99
C PRO A 164 19.50 5.68 -3.82
N PRO A 165 18.46 5.50 -3.00
CA PRO A 165 18.40 4.41 -2.05
C PRO A 165 18.62 3.05 -2.72
N SER A 166 19.23 2.11 -2.00
CA SER A 166 19.46 0.74 -2.49
C SER A 166 18.17 0.03 -2.88
N TRP A 167 17.06 0.33 -2.18
CA TRP A 167 15.77 -0.29 -2.42
C TRP A 167 15.21 -0.07 -3.83
N ILE A 168 15.67 0.97 -4.55
CA ILE A 168 15.28 1.22 -5.94
C ILE A 168 15.76 0.09 -6.86
N TYR A 169 16.96 -0.45 -6.59
CA TYR A 169 17.56 -1.51 -7.40
C TYR A 169 17.38 -2.89 -6.78
N LYS A 170 17.24 -2.95 -5.45
CA LYS A 170 17.10 -4.20 -4.70
C LYS A 170 16.10 -4.02 -3.57
N VAL A 171 14.88 -4.50 -3.76
CA VAL A 171 13.81 -4.47 -2.75
C VAL A 171 14.30 -5.00 -1.39
N PRO A 172 13.88 -4.38 -0.27
CA PRO A 172 14.24 -4.86 1.06
C PRO A 172 13.75 -6.27 1.29
N VAL A 173 14.58 -7.00 2.01
CA VAL A 173 14.35 -8.35 2.48
C VAL A 173 13.80 -8.26 3.90
N SER A 174 12.63 -8.83 4.17
CA SER A 174 12.01 -8.76 5.50
C SER A 174 11.27 -10.02 5.88
N ASP A 175 11.52 -10.53 7.08
CA ASP A 175 10.82 -11.71 7.59
C ASP A 175 9.34 -11.44 7.92
N VAL A 176 8.88 -10.18 7.88
CA VAL A 176 7.50 -9.81 8.26
C VAL A 176 6.69 -9.22 7.11
N ALA A 177 7.36 -8.70 6.07
CA ALA A 177 6.69 -7.98 4.98
C ALA A 177 7.25 -8.34 3.60
N ILE A 178 6.41 -8.12 2.59
CA ILE A 178 6.78 -8.20 1.17
C ILE A 178 6.85 -6.78 0.65
N TYR A 179 7.86 -6.51 -0.19
CA TYR A 179 8.14 -5.19 -0.75
C TYR A 179 8.00 -5.17 -2.27
N ALA A 180 7.60 -4.02 -2.80
CA ALA A 180 7.65 -3.74 -4.22
C ALA A 180 7.94 -2.26 -4.47
N VAL A 181 8.58 -1.97 -5.61
CA VAL A 181 8.91 -0.60 -6.02
C VAL A 181 8.12 -0.25 -7.26
N GLY A 182 7.58 0.96 -7.27
CA GLY A 182 7.00 1.58 -8.45
C GLY A 182 7.68 2.90 -8.75
N GLY A 183 7.94 3.14 -10.04
CA GLY A 183 8.48 4.40 -10.54
C GLY A 183 7.45 5.13 -11.40
N ALA A 184 7.54 6.45 -11.47
CA ALA A 184 6.80 7.26 -12.43
C ALA A 184 7.71 8.38 -12.97
N ASP A 185 7.69 8.54 -14.29
CA ASP A 185 8.39 9.65 -14.94
C ASP A 185 7.77 10.99 -14.56
N ARG A 186 8.60 12.03 -14.62
CA ARG A 186 8.20 13.40 -14.27
C ARG A 186 6.99 13.84 -15.09
N HIS A 187 5.89 14.16 -14.41
CA HIS A 187 4.73 14.85 -14.98
C HIS A 187 4.85 16.37 -14.81
N PHE A 188 3.95 17.10 -15.48
CA PHE A 188 3.83 18.55 -15.31
C PHE A 188 3.54 18.91 -13.85
N ASP A 189 2.64 18.18 -13.19
CA ASP A 189 2.39 18.29 -11.76
C ASP A 189 3.24 17.26 -10.98
N PRO A 190 4.19 17.70 -10.13
CA PRO A 190 4.99 16.79 -9.30
C PRO A 190 4.17 16.04 -8.24
N ALA A 191 3.02 16.58 -7.79
CA ALA A 191 2.11 15.85 -6.90
C ALA A 191 1.50 14.64 -7.61
N GLU A 192 1.09 14.80 -8.86
CA GLU A 192 0.59 13.69 -9.70
C GLU A 192 1.68 12.66 -10.00
N THR A 193 2.92 13.12 -10.24
CA THR A 193 4.08 12.21 -10.38
C THR A 193 4.25 11.32 -9.14
N ARG A 194 4.09 11.89 -7.94
CA ARG A 194 4.18 11.15 -6.67
C ARG A 194 3.03 10.14 -6.53
N LYS A 195 1.80 10.55 -6.79
CA LYS A 195 0.63 9.67 -6.75
C LYS A 195 0.77 8.51 -7.73
N LYS A 196 1.27 8.77 -8.95
CA LYS A 196 1.49 7.72 -9.95
C LYS A 196 2.56 6.72 -9.51
N ALA A 197 3.66 7.17 -8.92
CA ALA A 197 4.68 6.27 -8.38
C ALA A 197 4.12 5.36 -7.26
N ILE A 198 3.29 5.93 -6.38
CA ILE A 198 2.57 5.20 -5.31
C ILE A 198 1.64 4.13 -5.88
N GLN A 199 0.84 4.48 -6.89
CA GLN A 199 -0.06 3.55 -7.57
C GLN A 199 0.73 2.41 -8.24
N ASN A 200 1.78 2.74 -8.98
CA ASN A 200 2.63 1.75 -9.63
C ASN A 200 3.30 0.82 -8.60
N ALA A 201 3.71 1.32 -7.42
CA ALA A 201 4.33 0.49 -6.38
C ALA A 201 3.33 -0.52 -5.80
N ARG A 202 2.10 -0.09 -5.59
CA ARG A 202 0.99 -0.94 -5.14
C ARG A 202 0.62 -1.98 -6.22
N ALA A 203 0.60 -1.58 -7.48
CA ALA A 203 0.33 -2.46 -8.61
C ALA A 203 1.36 -3.58 -8.71
N GLU A 204 2.65 -3.25 -8.63
CA GLU A 204 3.74 -4.23 -8.63
C GLU A 204 3.66 -5.18 -7.43
N LEU A 205 3.32 -4.65 -6.25
CA LEU A 205 3.11 -5.48 -5.06
C LEU A 205 1.97 -6.48 -5.26
N SER A 206 0.84 -6.01 -5.79
CA SER A 206 -0.32 -6.85 -6.09
C SER A 206 0.04 -7.92 -7.12
N ARG A 207 0.72 -7.56 -8.21
CA ARG A 207 1.17 -8.48 -9.26
C ARG A 207 2.06 -9.61 -8.71
N ILE A 208 3.05 -9.27 -7.87
CA ILE A 208 3.95 -10.25 -7.24
C ILE A 208 3.14 -11.23 -6.39
N VAL A 209 2.22 -10.72 -5.57
CA VAL A 209 1.40 -11.53 -4.68
C VAL A 209 0.43 -12.42 -5.46
N SER A 210 -0.32 -11.86 -6.41
CA SER A 210 -1.28 -12.58 -7.25
C SER A 210 -0.62 -13.71 -8.03
N LEU A 211 0.55 -13.47 -8.64
CA LEU A 211 1.31 -14.50 -9.35
C LEU A 211 1.72 -15.64 -8.40
N ARG A 212 2.05 -15.33 -7.15
CA ARG A 212 2.45 -16.33 -6.16
C ARG A 212 1.28 -17.18 -5.68
N ILE A 213 0.17 -16.52 -5.35
CA ILE A 213 -1.10 -17.18 -5.02
C ILE A 213 -1.53 -18.10 -6.14
N GLN A 214 -1.50 -17.62 -7.39
CA GLN A 214 -1.89 -18.41 -8.56
C GLN A 214 -1.00 -19.64 -8.72
N ASN A 215 0.32 -19.46 -8.78
CA ASN A 215 1.26 -20.58 -8.92
C ASN A 215 1.09 -21.63 -7.81
N LEU A 216 0.83 -21.18 -6.59
CA LEU A 216 0.63 -22.05 -5.44
C LEU A 216 -0.68 -22.84 -5.54
N LEU A 217 -1.79 -22.16 -5.83
CA LEU A 217 -3.10 -22.81 -5.96
C LEU A 217 -3.15 -23.75 -7.17
N ASP A 218 -2.45 -23.40 -8.25
CA ASP A 218 -2.30 -24.25 -9.43
C ASP A 218 -1.47 -25.51 -9.08
N ASN A 219 -0.30 -25.35 -8.43
CA ASN A 219 0.53 -26.49 -8.00
C ASN A 219 -0.20 -27.40 -7.01
N TRP A 220 -0.92 -26.81 -6.06
CA TRP A 220 -1.75 -27.52 -5.10
C TRP A 220 -2.84 -28.35 -5.79
N SER A 221 -3.48 -27.79 -6.83
CA SER A 221 -4.48 -28.49 -7.64
C SER A 221 -3.92 -29.72 -8.34
N TYR A 222 -2.80 -29.54 -9.05
CA TYR A 222 -2.17 -30.62 -9.82
C TYR A 222 -1.66 -31.76 -8.91
N GLY A 223 -1.09 -31.43 -7.76
CA GLY A 223 -0.48 -32.40 -6.85
C GLY A 223 -1.47 -33.30 -6.12
N ASN A 224 -2.67 -32.79 -5.81
CA ASN A 224 -3.57 -33.47 -4.89
C ASN A 224 -4.68 -34.30 -5.58
N LYS A 225 -5.01 -34.05 -6.86
CA LYS A 225 -6.12 -34.74 -7.58
C LYS A 225 -7.47 -34.74 -6.83
N VAL A 226 -7.65 -33.88 -5.81
CA VAL A 226 -8.81 -33.87 -4.91
C VAL A 226 -10.05 -33.26 -5.58
N PHE A 227 -9.84 -32.37 -6.56
CA PHE A 227 -10.91 -31.65 -7.24
C PHE A 227 -10.74 -31.69 -8.76
N GLU A 228 -11.83 -31.43 -9.48
CA GLU A 228 -11.77 -31.14 -10.91
C GLU A 228 -10.80 -29.97 -11.17
N LEU A 229 -9.94 -30.11 -12.17
CA LEU A 229 -8.98 -29.08 -12.56
C LEU A 229 -9.67 -27.73 -12.83
N GLY A 230 -10.86 -27.76 -13.44
CA GLY A 230 -11.69 -26.58 -13.71
C GLY A 230 -12.14 -25.84 -12.44
N TYR A 231 -12.43 -26.57 -11.37
CA TYR A 231 -12.79 -25.98 -10.07
C TYR A 231 -11.60 -25.22 -9.46
N SER A 232 -10.44 -25.87 -9.43
CA SER A 232 -9.26 -25.30 -8.79
C SER A 232 -8.73 -24.07 -9.53
N MET A 233 -8.73 -24.08 -10.86
CA MET A 233 -8.38 -22.91 -11.66
C MET A 233 -9.32 -21.72 -11.42
N ARG A 234 -10.62 -21.98 -11.17
CA ARG A 234 -11.59 -20.94 -10.84
C ARG A 234 -11.28 -20.30 -9.49
N VAL A 235 -11.03 -21.12 -8.46
CA VAL A 235 -10.62 -20.63 -7.13
C VAL A 235 -9.32 -19.84 -7.23
N SER A 236 -8.32 -20.37 -7.93
CA SER A 236 -7.03 -19.74 -8.17
C SER A 236 -7.16 -18.35 -8.81
N ARG A 237 -7.96 -18.23 -9.87
CA ARG A 237 -8.24 -16.94 -10.55
C ARG A 237 -9.00 -15.97 -9.66
N THR A 238 -10.06 -16.42 -9.00
CA THR A 238 -10.86 -15.54 -8.13
C THR A 238 -10.04 -14.99 -6.97
N VAL A 239 -9.23 -15.82 -6.31
CA VAL A 239 -8.43 -15.41 -5.15
C VAL A 239 -7.24 -14.54 -5.57
N SER A 240 -6.60 -14.83 -6.71
CA SER A 240 -5.47 -14.01 -7.21
C SER A 240 -5.91 -12.66 -7.76
N GLN A 241 -7.13 -12.52 -8.27
CA GLN A 241 -7.69 -11.25 -8.76
C GLN A 241 -8.35 -10.41 -7.66
N ALA A 242 -8.48 -10.98 -6.45
CA ALA A 242 -9.16 -10.32 -5.36
C ALA A 242 -8.38 -9.10 -4.86
N LYS A 243 -9.16 -8.13 -4.37
CA LYS A 243 -8.68 -6.87 -3.78
C LYS A 243 -7.84 -7.15 -2.52
N LEU A 244 -6.52 -6.96 -2.61
CA LEU A 244 -5.59 -7.13 -1.48
C LEU A 244 -5.51 -5.87 -0.63
N ARG A 245 -5.72 -6.00 0.69
CA ARG A 245 -5.67 -4.91 1.68
C ARG A 245 -4.33 -4.91 2.43
N GLY A 246 -4.01 -3.81 3.10
CA GLY A 246 -2.81 -3.74 3.95
C GLY A 246 -1.55 -3.20 3.27
N SER A 247 -1.66 -2.59 2.07
CA SER A 247 -0.51 -2.04 1.37
C SER A 247 -0.15 -0.65 1.91
N GLN A 248 1.07 -0.47 2.39
CA GLN A 248 1.56 0.82 2.91
C GLN A 248 2.75 1.32 2.09
N ILE A 249 2.77 2.62 1.79
CA ILE A 249 3.94 3.28 1.22
C ILE A 249 4.89 3.65 2.36
N VAL A 250 6.12 3.18 2.32
CA VAL A 250 7.08 3.33 3.43
C VAL A 250 8.38 4.00 3.05
N GLY A 251 8.69 4.02 1.75
CA GLY A 251 9.85 4.70 1.21
C GLY A 251 9.45 5.54 0.01
N PHE A 252 10.16 6.64 -0.18
CA PHE A 252 9.99 7.50 -1.34
C PHE A 252 11.32 8.14 -1.73
N TRP A 253 11.55 8.29 -3.03
CA TRP A 253 12.72 8.97 -3.55
C TRP A 253 12.38 9.74 -4.83
N ILE A 254 12.99 10.90 -4.98
CA ILE A 254 12.89 11.73 -6.18
C ILE A 254 14.26 11.76 -6.82
N ASP A 255 14.35 11.37 -8.08
CA ASP A 255 15.58 11.50 -8.83
C ASP A 255 15.87 12.98 -9.11
N PRO A 256 16.95 13.56 -8.56
CA PRO A 256 17.27 14.96 -8.78
C PRO A 256 17.63 15.29 -10.23
N LYS A 257 18.00 14.29 -11.06
CA LYS A 257 18.39 14.47 -12.46
C LYS A 257 17.19 14.47 -13.39
N THR A 258 16.34 13.46 -13.27
CA THR A 258 15.20 13.25 -14.18
C THR A 258 13.91 13.86 -13.64
N GLY A 259 13.80 14.03 -12.31
CA GLY A 259 12.56 14.35 -11.62
C GLY A 259 11.57 13.18 -11.56
N ALA A 260 12.01 11.96 -11.89
CA ALA A 260 11.22 10.74 -11.71
C ALA A 260 11.04 10.44 -10.22
N ASN A 261 9.86 9.94 -9.86
CA ASN A 261 9.53 9.57 -8.49
C ASN A 261 9.50 8.05 -8.35
N TYR A 262 9.99 7.57 -7.22
CA TYR A 262 9.99 6.16 -6.85
C TYR A 262 9.32 6.01 -5.49
N ALA A 263 8.42 5.03 -5.37
CA ALA A 263 7.75 4.68 -4.12
C ALA A 263 8.02 3.22 -3.79
N LEU A 264 8.24 2.95 -2.50
CA LEU A 264 8.38 1.62 -1.93
C LEU A 264 7.10 1.25 -1.19
N ALA A 265 6.38 0.27 -1.70
CA ALA A 265 5.21 -0.31 -1.06
C ALA A 265 5.61 -1.54 -0.23
N ARG A 266 4.92 -1.75 0.89
CA ARG A 266 5.01 -2.95 1.72
C ARG A 266 3.64 -3.54 2.01
N MET A 267 3.60 -4.85 2.26
CA MET A 267 2.42 -5.55 2.79
C MET A 267 2.87 -6.63 3.78
N TYR A 268 2.18 -6.73 4.91
CA TYR A 268 2.51 -7.71 5.93
C TYR A 268 2.10 -9.13 5.54
N ARG A 269 3.02 -10.07 5.75
CA ARG A 269 2.89 -11.45 5.29
C ARG A 269 1.74 -12.18 5.98
N LYS A 270 1.62 -12.09 7.32
CA LYS A 270 0.52 -12.76 8.03
C LYS A 270 -0.84 -12.16 7.70
N GLY A 271 -0.91 -10.83 7.58
CA GLY A 271 -2.12 -10.14 7.14
C GLY A 271 -2.57 -10.61 5.75
N LEU A 272 -1.62 -10.76 4.82
CA LEU A 272 -1.89 -11.33 3.50
C LEU A 272 -2.39 -12.78 3.58
N ILE A 273 -1.72 -13.65 4.34
CA ILE A 273 -2.11 -15.06 4.49
C ILE A 273 -3.53 -15.19 5.06
N ALA A 274 -3.86 -14.38 6.07
CA ALA A 274 -5.19 -14.34 6.66
C ALA A 274 -6.26 -13.93 5.63
N GLN A 275 -5.97 -12.91 4.82
CA GLN A 275 -6.86 -12.49 3.72
C GLN A 275 -7.04 -13.59 2.68
N VAL A 276 -5.96 -14.22 2.21
CA VAL A 276 -6.02 -15.32 1.23
C VAL A 276 -6.84 -16.49 1.78
N ARG A 277 -6.68 -16.83 3.07
CA ARG A 277 -7.50 -17.84 3.74
C ARG A 277 -8.99 -17.50 3.68
N GLN A 278 -9.34 -16.28 4.10
CA GLN A 278 -10.73 -15.83 4.14
C GLN A 278 -11.35 -15.79 2.73
N MET A 279 -10.63 -15.25 1.75
CA MET A 279 -11.09 -15.19 0.36
C MET A 279 -11.30 -16.59 -0.20
N THR A 280 -10.36 -17.51 0.01
CA THR A 280 -10.47 -18.89 -0.47
C THR A 280 -11.65 -19.61 0.19
N ALA A 281 -11.81 -19.48 1.51
CA ALA A 281 -12.93 -20.07 2.25
C ALA A 281 -14.29 -19.54 1.76
N ASN A 282 -14.39 -18.24 1.47
CA ASN A 282 -15.60 -17.64 0.93
C ASN A 282 -15.92 -18.17 -0.48
N VAL A 283 -14.93 -18.27 -1.36
CA VAL A 283 -15.11 -18.81 -2.72
C VAL A 283 -15.57 -20.28 -2.66
N ILE A 284 -14.97 -21.08 -1.79
CA ILE A 284 -15.36 -22.48 -1.55
C ILE A 284 -16.80 -22.57 -1.04
N LYS A 285 -17.19 -21.71 -0.08
CA LYS A 285 -18.54 -21.70 0.47
C LYS A 285 -19.59 -21.32 -0.59
N GLN A 286 -19.26 -20.37 -1.47
CA GLN A 286 -20.16 -19.92 -2.54
C GLN A 286 -20.24 -20.94 -3.69
N ASN A 287 -19.15 -21.62 -3.99
CA ASN A 287 -19.06 -22.62 -5.04
C ASN A 287 -18.44 -23.89 -4.42
N PRO A 288 -19.24 -24.75 -3.79
CA PRO A 288 -18.71 -25.99 -3.23
C PRO A 288 -18.28 -26.95 -4.35
N PRO A 289 -17.23 -27.77 -4.15
CA PRO A 289 -16.83 -28.76 -5.13
C PRO A 289 -17.89 -29.86 -5.27
N GLU A 290 -18.18 -30.27 -6.51
CA GLU A 290 -19.20 -31.30 -6.82
C GLU A 290 -18.80 -32.69 -6.33
N ASN A 291 -17.50 -32.97 -6.22
CA ASN A 291 -16.97 -34.25 -5.78
C ASN A 291 -15.98 -34.03 -4.62
N LYS A 292 -16.27 -34.61 -3.46
CA LYS A 292 -15.40 -34.55 -2.26
C LYS A 292 -14.69 -35.91 -2.11
N GLN A 293 -13.62 -36.14 -2.86
CA GLN A 293 -12.78 -37.32 -2.65
C GLN A 293 -11.48 -36.93 -1.96
N GLY A 294 -11.23 -37.45 -0.76
CA GLY A 294 -9.97 -37.26 -0.04
C GLY A 294 -10.06 -36.34 1.18
N LYS A 295 -8.96 -35.64 1.47
CA LYS A 295 -8.80 -34.79 2.66
C LYS A 295 -9.82 -33.64 2.68
N PRO A 296 -10.24 -33.16 3.87
CA PRO A 296 -11.05 -31.95 4.01
C PRO A 296 -10.40 -30.75 3.30
N ILE A 297 -11.22 -29.93 2.65
CA ILE A 297 -10.73 -28.78 1.87
C ILE A 297 -10.01 -27.76 2.75
N GLU A 298 -10.38 -27.69 4.03
CA GLU A 298 -9.75 -26.86 5.05
C GLU A 298 -8.31 -27.30 5.36
N GLU A 299 -8.06 -28.62 5.41
CA GLU A 299 -6.71 -29.17 5.65
C GLU A 299 -5.79 -28.85 4.47
N LEU A 300 -6.31 -29.03 3.26
CA LEU A 300 -5.60 -28.74 2.02
C LEU A 300 -5.32 -27.24 1.84
N LEU A 301 -6.28 -26.38 2.21
CA LEU A 301 -6.08 -24.93 2.24
C LEU A 301 -4.99 -24.55 3.23
N ASN A 302 -4.93 -25.19 4.41
CA ASN A 302 -3.89 -24.92 5.38
C ASN A 302 -2.49 -25.34 4.88
N GLU A 303 -2.36 -26.50 4.22
CA GLU A 303 -1.10 -26.93 3.59
C GLU A 303 -0.65 -25.93 2.50
N ALA A 304 -1.59 -25.50 1.65
CA ALA A 304 -1.32 -24.51 0.61
C ALA A 304 -0.87 -23.17 1.22
N LEU A 305 -1.56 -22.67 2.24
CA LEU A 305 -1.18 -21.42 2.93
C LEU A 305 0.17 -21.51 3.64
N GLN A 306 0.52 -22.66 4.22
CA GLN A 306 1.86 -22.89 4.78
C GLN A 306 2.94 -22.93 3.71
N GLN A 307 2.64 -23.46 2.52
CA GLN A 307 3.55 -23.36 1.39
C GLN A 307 3.68 -21.92 0.90
N LEU A 308 2.59 -21.16 0.89
CA LEU A 308 2.59 -19.74 0.50
C LEU A 308 3.48 -18.94 1.45
N ASP A 309 3.33 -19.15 2.75
CA ASP A 309 4.17 -18.52 3.77
C ASP A 309 5.67 -18.79 3.52
N ARG A 310 6.03 -20.06 3.30
CA ARG A 310 7.41 -20.47 2.97
C ARG A 310 7.92 -19.89 1.65
N GLU A 311 7.05 -19.73 0.67
CA GLU A 311 7.39 -19.18 -0.62
C GLU A 311 7.58 -17.66 -0.58
N LEU A 312 6.75 -16.96 0.21
CA LEU A 312 6.89 -15.54 0.49
C LEU A 312 8.17 -15.29 1.30
N GLU A 313 8.53 -16.17 2.24
CA GLU A 313 9.83 -16.14 2.91
C GLU A 313 11.02 -16.27 1.95
N LYS A 314 10.87 -17.01 0.84
CA LYS A 314 11.96 -17.16 -0.15
C LYS A 314 12.16 -15.91 -1.01
N LEU A 315 11.13 -15.08 -1.21
CA LEU A 315 11.30 -13.78 -1.87
C LEU A 315 12.29 -12.89 -1.09
N ASN A 316 12.40 -13.14 0.21
CA ASN A 316 13.31 -12.43 1.09
C ASN A 316 14.74 -13.00 1.10
N LYS A 317 15.08 -14.04 0.35
CA LYS A 317 16.42 -14.69 0.44
C LYS A 317 17.24 -14.64 -0.86
N LYS A 318 16.76 -13.98 -1.91
CA LYS A 318 17.49 -13.79 -3.18
C LYS A 318 17.99 -12.35 -3.31
#